data_AF-A0A558IWS1-F1
#
_entry.id   AF-A0A558IWS1-F1
#
_cell.length_a   1.000
_cell.length_b   1.000
_cell.length_c   1.000
_cell.angle_alpha   90.00
_cell.angle_beta   90.00
_cell.angle_gamma   90.00
#
_symmetry.space_group_name_H-M   'P 1'
#
loop_
_entity.id
_entity.type
_entity.pdbx_description
1 polymer ?
#
loop_
_entity_poly.entity_id
_entity_poly.type
_entity_poly.pdbx_seq_one_letter_code
_entity_poly.pdbx_strand_id
1 'polypeptide(L)'
;MSNSLDKLRAANPVPDTALDDASLARSEDTLAKITKRRPTWTIAAASVTVLALIGGAFPLLNNSEPVASAAEILTQAGEAAATQPDAVDKGVTAKEYMKRVDTLGDATAITEYAVDAGGAVEVSSQGEVPGFDPQPSINPEDLVVATDRAGLEKLADSAPNRALGALELLLQPGLSSEQQKIAYDMLAEAEGNEVGTVEGEGKDQLVTVIRDSDRVSFSVLPATGQLVRVVGLVGPDVETTIDATAILDCVSVTGLEGPDRISLACADNNYLVNELDWQRWGADSAEAEGVAIENDCDPNCAEGTFNEDRVKVVVDKRVACGYHAEVYSRVRVQYPDGREEEQQIGCAP
;
A
#
# COMPACT_ATOMS: atom_id res chain seq x y z
N MET A 1 -20.51 -25.26 4.26
CA MET A 1 -19.09 -25.05 3.89
C MET A 1 -19.11 -24.56 2.45
N SER A 2 -18.38 -23.49 2.15
CA SER A 2 -18.24 -22.97 0.79
C SER A 2 -17.47 -23.98 -0.07
N ASN A 3 -17.85 -24.16 -1.34
CA ASN A 3 -17.14 -25.06 -2.27
C ASN A 3 -15.75 -24.49 -2.58
N SER A 4 -14.78 -25.32 -2.92
CA SER A 4 -13.40 -24.91 -3.26
C SER A 4 -13.39 -23.86 -4.39
N LEU A 5 -14.28 -24.00 -5.38
CA LEU A 5 -14.52 -23.01 -6.44
C LEU A 5 -15.00 -21.64 -5.92
N ASP A 6 -15.85 -21.62 -4.89
CA ASP A 6 -16.35 -20.37 -4.29
C ASP A 6 -15.28 -19.71 -3.41
N LYS A 7 -14.46 -20.50 -2.70
CA LYS A 7 -13.26 -20.02 -1.98
C LYS A 7 -12.26 -19.35 -2.93
N LEU A 8 -12.01 -19.94 -4.09
CA LEU A 8 -11.12 -19.38 -5.12
C LEU A 8 -11.64 -18.06 -5.70
N ARG A 9 -12.93 -18.00 -6.05
CA ARG A 9 -13.58 -16.75 -6.51
C ARG A 9 -13.56 -15.64 -5.45
N ALA A 10 -13.54 -16.00 -4.17
CA ALA A 10 -13.43 -15.04 -3.07
C ALA A 10 -11.98 -14.60 -2.76
N ALA A 11 -10.97 -15.13 -3.46
CA ALA A 11 -9.57 -14.73 -3.29
C ALA A 11 -9.11 -13.66 -4.30
N ASN A 12 -9.91 -13.40 -5.35
CA ASN A 12 -9.66 -12.38 -6.37
C ASN A 12 -10.98 -12.06 -7.10
N PRO A 13 -11.48 -10.82 -7.06
CA PRO A 13 -12.83 -10.48 -7.52
C PRO A 13 -13.01 -10.37 -9.05
N VAL A 14 -12.01 -10.73 -9.87
CA VAL A 14 -12.12 -10.75 -11.34
C VAL A 14 -12.26 -12.18 -11.87
N PRO A 15 -13.50 -12.73 -11.98
CA PRO A 15 -13.74 -14.00 -12.66
C PRO A 15 -13.81 -13.77 -14.17
N ASP A 16 -12.69 -13.91 -14.88
CA ASP A 16 -12.75 -14.02 -16.34
C ASP A 16 -13.35 -15.38 -16.71
N THR A 17 -14.49 -15.36 -17.40
CA THR A 17 -15.20 -16.57 -17.82
C THR A 17 -14.70 -17.14 -19.15
N ALA A 18 -13.77 -16.47 -19.82
CA ALA A 18 -12.92 -17.05 -20.84
C ALA A 18 -11.69 -16.17 -21.11
N LEU A 19 -10.50 -16.62 -20.71
CA LEU A 19 -9.23 -15.98 -21.11
C LEU A 19 -9.22 -15.81 -22.64
N ASP A 20 -9.10 -14.56 -23.09
CA ASP A 20 -9.00 -14.27 -24.52
C ASP A 20 -7.72 -14.88 -25.15
N ASP A 21 -7.70 -15.03 -26.48
CA ASP A 21 -6.57 -15.65 -27.20
C ASP A 21 -5.21 -14.97 -26.86
N ALA A 22 -5.22 -13.68 -26.50
CA ALA A 22 -4.04 -12.93 -26.10
C ALA A 22 -3.57 -13.27 -24.67
N SER A 23 -4.50 -13.60 -23.77
CA SER A 23 -4.23 -14.03 -22.39
C SER A 23 -3.80 -15.50 -22.34
N LEU A 24 -4.41 -16.36 -23.16
CA LEU A 24 -3.95 -17.73 -23.39
C LEU A 24 -2.50 -17.74 -23.92
N ALA A 25 -2.20 -16.96 -24.96
CA ALA A 25 -0.84 -16.85 -25.50
C ALA A 25 0.20 -16.31 -24.47
N ARG A 26 -0.22 -15.46 -23.53
CA ARG A 26 0.64 -14.99 -22.42
C ARG A 26 0.90 -16.09 -21.37
N SER A 27 -0.09 -16.93 -21.11
CA SER A 27 0.08 -18.11 -20.25
C SER A 27 1.02 -19.15 -20.88
N GLU A 28 0.83 -19.45 -22.17
CA GLU A 28 1.72 -20.36 -22.93
C GLU A 28 3.18 -19.86 -23.00
N ASP A 29 3.40 -18.55 -23.23
CA ASP A 29 4.74 -17.94 -23.22
C ASP A 29 5.38 -17.97 -21.82
N THR A 30 4.56 -17.96 -20.76
CA THR A 30 5.04 -18.12 -19.37
C THR A 30 5.45 -19.57 -19.08
N LEU A 31 4.65 -20.55 -19.50
CA LEU A 31 4.97 -21.97 -19.42
C LEU A 31 6.23 -22.33 -20.25
N ALA A 32 6.41 -21.70 -21.41
CA ALA A 32 7.60 -21.86 -22.25
C ALA A 32 8.90 -21.34 -21.59
N LYS A 33 8.82 -20.30 -20.75
CA LYS A 33 9.97 -19.78 -19.98
C LYS A 33 10.38 -20.68 -18.82
N ILE A 34 9.41 -21.36 -18.20
CA ILE A 34 9.65 -22.28 -17.08
C ILE A 34 10.35 -23.57 -17.54
N THR A 35 10.13 -23.99 -18.79
CA THR A 35 10.50 -25.34 -19.27
C THR A 35 11.89 -25.49 -19.93
N LYS A 36 12.76 -24.44 -19.97
CA LYS A 36 14.13 -24.55 -20.52
C LYS A 36 15.25 -23.83 -19.74
N ARG A 37 16.43 -24.48 -19.70
CA ARG A 37 17.68 -24.00 -19.04
C ARG A 37 18.34 -22.79 -19.73
N ARG A 38 18.87 -21.86 -18.92
CA ARG A 38 19.79 -20.76 -19.31
C ARG A 38 21.15 -21.29 -19.83
N PRO A 39 21.80 -20.59 -20.80
CA PRO A 39 22.74 -19.47 -20.49
C PRO A 39 22.64 -18.29 -21.52
N THR A 40 23.27 -17.11 -21.42
CA THR A 40 24.30 -16.53 -20.50
C THR A 40 24.18 -14.98 -20.39
N TRP A 41 25.18 -14.32 -19.76
CA TRP A 41 25.41 -12.88 -19.54
C TRP A 41 25.51 -11.93 -20.76
N THR A 42 25.24 -10.64 -20.51
CA THR A 42 26.16 -9.52 -20.84
C THR A 42 25.99 -8.35 -19.86
N ILE A 43 27.09 -7.63 -19.56
CA ILE A 43 27.11 -6.40 -18.73
C ILE A 43 27.17 -5.18 -19.65
N ALA A 44 26.46 -4.10 -19.31
CA ALA A 44 26.67 -2.77 -19.89
C ALA A 44 26.71 -1.72 -18.78
N ALA A 45 27.69 -0.82 -18.84
CA ALA A 45 27.88 0.27 -17.88
C ALA A 45 27.98 1.61 -18.61
N ALA A 46 27.27 2.63 -18.11
CA ALA A 46 27.39 4.05 -18.46
C ALA A 46 26.48 4.86 -17.50
N SER A 47 26.77 6.08 -17.09
CA SER A 47 28.03 6.85 -17.08
C SER A 47 27.83 8.10 -16.21
N VAL A 48 28.82 8.47 -15.38
CA VAL A 48 28.75 9.69 -14.57
C VAL A 48 28.98 10.92 -15.44
N THR A 49 28.09 11.91 -15.36
CA THR A 49 28.29 13.24 -15.98
C THR A 49 28.40 14.30 -14.88
N VAL A 50 29.60 14.85 -14.71
CA VAL A 50 29.84 16.04 -13.90
C VAL A 50 29.61 17.28 -14.78
N LEU A 51 28.85 18.24 -14.29
CA LEU A 51 28.79 19.60 -14.84
C LEU A 51 28.97 20.62 -13.72
N ALA A 52 29.77 21.66 -13.99
CA ALA A 52 30.34 22.53 -12.97
C ALA A 52 30.00 24.01 -13.21
N LEU A 53 29.75 24.70 -12.10
CA LEU A 53 30.05 26.13 -11.84
C LEU A 53 29.50 27.22 -12.78
N ILE A 54 28.46 27.90 -12.30
CA ILE A 54 28.31 29.37 -12.31
C ILE A 54 27.71 29.73 -10.93
N GLY A 55 28.12 30.72 -10.15
CA GLY A 55 29.01 31.85 -10.42
C GLY A 55 28.31 33.19 -10.18
N GLY A 56 27.79 33.44 -8.96
CA GLY A 56 26.99 34.63 -8.61
C GLY A 56 27.42 35.24 -7.26
N ALA A 57 27.34 36.57 -7.15
CA ALA A 57 27.87 37.33 -6.01
C ALA A 57 26.88 37.47 -4.85
N PHE A 58 27.41 37.50 -3.61
CA PHE A 58 26.65 37.79 -2.39
C PHE A 58 26.45 39.30 -2.17
N PRO A 59 25.22 39.82 -2.10
CA PRO A 59 24.90 40.99 -1.29
C PRO A 59 24.61 40.54 0.16
N LEU A 60 25.20 41.22 1.14
CA LEU A 60 24.88 41.04 2.55
C LEU A 60 23.46 41.55 2.82
N LEU A 61 22.49 40.64 2.90
CA LEU A 61 21.11 40.93 3.27
C LEU A 61 20.67 40.02 4.42
N ASN A 62 20.21 40.68 5.48
CA ASN A 62 19.51 40.18 6.67
C ASN A 62 19.11 38.69 6.62
N ASN A 63 19.79 37.83 7.41
CA ASN A 63 19.55 36.39 7.49
C ASN A 63 18.20 36.03 8.14
N SER A 64 17.12 36.25 7.40
CA SER A 64 15.85 35.56 7.55
C SER A 64 15.61 34.88 6.21
N GLU A 65 16.09 33.65 6.07
CA GLU A 65 15.74 32.84 4.91
C GLU A 65 14.22 32.71 4.88
N PRO A 66 13.56 32.95 3.73
CA PRO A 66 12.11 32.83 3.64
C PRO A 66 11.76 31.35 3.81
N VAL A 67 11.31 30.98 5.01
CA VAL A 67 10.63 29.70 5.25
C VAL A 67 9.39 29.72 4.36
N ALA A 68 9.26 28.72 3.50
CA ALA A 68 8.08 28.57 2.64
C ALA A 68 6.81 28.57 3.50
N SER A 69 5.75 29.22 3.03
CA SER A 69 4.46 29.21 3.72
C SER A 69 3.89 27.79 3.76
N ALA A 70 3.02 27.50 4.73
CA ALA A 70 2.39 26.19 4.80
C ALA A 70 1.64 25.84 3.50
N ALA A 71 1.00 26.83 2.85
CA ALA A 71 0.35 26.66 1.54
C ALA A 71 1.34 26.23 0.43
N GLU A 72 2.52 26.85 0.34
CA GLU A 72 3.55 26.46 -0.63
C GLU A 72 4.06 25.03 -0.37
N ILE A 73 4.27 24.67 0.91
CA ILE A 73 4.73 23.34 1.31
C ILE A 73 3.68 22.26 1.02
N LEU A 74 2.41 22.55 1.27
CA LEU A 74 1.29 21.64 0.99
C LEU A 74 1.04 21.50 -0.51
N THR A 75 1.18 22.58 -1.28
CA THR A 75 1.15 22.52 -2.75
C THR A 75 2.28 21.64 -3.29
N GLN A 76 3.51 21.81 -2.77
CA GLN A 76 4.65 20.95 -3.12
C GLN A 76 4.40 19.48 -2.76
N ALA A 77 3.84 19.20 -1.58
CA ALA A 77 3.48 17.85 -1.16
C ALA A 77 2.44 17.22 -2.12
N GLY A 78 1.41 17.97 -2.52
CA GLY A 78 0.43 17.52 -3.51
C GLY A 78 1.02 17.29 -4.90
N GLU A 79 1.90 18.17 -5.37
CA GLU A 79 2.64 17.97 -6.63
C GLU A 79 3.55 16.73 -6.58
N ALA A 80 4.19 16.46 -5.44
CA ALA A 80 5.00 15.26 -5.24
C ALA A 80 4.14 13.98 -5.18
N ALA A 81 2.98 14.02 -4.50
CA ALA A 81 2.01 12.93 -4.43
C ALA A 81 1.52 12.53 -5.83
N ALA A 82 1.17 13.50 -6.68
CA ALA A 82 0.75 13.29 -8.07
C ALA A 82 1.83 12.71 -9.00
N THR A 83 3.05 12.48 -8.52
CA THR A 83 4.11 11.77 -9.25
C THR A 83 4.41 10.38 -8.71
N GLN A 84 3.74 9.96 -7.62
CA GLN A 84 3.82 8.59 -7.14
C GLN A 84 2.93 7.69 -8.02
N PRO A 85 3.32 6.42 -8.25
CA PRO A 85 2.48 5.48 -8.96
C PRO A 85 1.31 5.04 -8.08
N ASP A 86 0.16 4.78 -8.69
CA ASP A 86 -0.98 4.15 -8.02
C ASP A 86 -0.92 2.62 -8.09
N ALA A 87 -1.57 1.93 -7.14
CA ALA A 87 -1.63 0.47 -7.14
C ALA A 87 -2.22 -0.08 -8.46
N VAL A 88 -3.28 0.55 -8.96
CA VAL A 88 -3.92 0.17 -10.24
C VAL A 88 -3.00 0.31 -11.45
N ASP A 89 -2.08 1.28 -11.46
CA ASP A 89 -1.10 1.48 -12.53
C ASP A 89 0.00 0.41 -12.53
N LYS A 90 0.28 -0.18 -11.36
CA LYS A 90 1.19 -1.32 -11.22
C LYS A 90 0.57 -2.65 -11.66
N GLY A 91 -0.76 -2.68 -11.83
CA GLY A 91 -1.50 -3.77 -12.46
C GLY A 91 -2.81 -4.10 -11.73
N VAL A 92 -3.73 -4.75 -12.45
CA VAL A 92 -5.08 -5.14 -11.97
C VAL A 92 -5.07 -6.01 -10.70
N THR A 93 -3.93 -6.56 -10.34
CA THR A 93 -3.75 -7.50 -9.24
C THR A 93 -2.94 -6.92 -8.08
N ALA A 94 -2.32 -5.76 -8.27
CA ALA A 94 -1.54 -5.11 -7.22
C ALA A 94 -2.46 -4.58 -6.12
N LYS A 95 -1.98 -4.61 -4.88
CA LYS A 95 -2.72 -4.14 -3.71
C LYS A 95 -1.98 -2.98 -3.05
N GLU A 96 -2.71 -1.98 -2.57
CA GLU A 96 -2.13 -1.02 -1.63
C GLU A 96 -2.10 -1.63 -0.23
N TYR A 97 -1.02 -1.40 0.50
CA TYR A 97 -0.90 -1.72 1.93
C TYR A 97 -0.54 -0.46 2.70
N MET A 98 -1.24 -0.20 3.80
CA MET A 98 -0.97 0.91 4.71
C MET A 98 -1.03 0.43 6.16
N LYS A 99 -0.01 0.76 6.95
CA LYS A 99 0.00 0.56 8.40
C LYS A 99 -0.15 1.90 9.10
N ARG A 100 -1.21 2.03 9.90
CA ARG A 100 -1.49 3.15 10.79
C ARG A 100 -1.20 2.74 12.24
N VAL A 101 -0.63 3.64 13.02
CA VAL A 101 -0.48 3.46 14.48
C VAL A 101 -1.06 4.67 15.19
N ASP A 102 -1.99 4.42 16.11
CA ASP A 102 -2.69 5.45 16.88
C ASP A 102 -2.29 5.31 18.35
N THR A 103 -1.88 6.41 18.98
CA THR A 103 -1.34 6.42 20.35
C THR A 103 -1.96 7.49 21.22
N LEU A 104 -2.17 7.19 22.50
CA LEU A 104 -2.67 8.14 23.51
C LEU A 104 -2.07 7.81 24.88
N GLY A 105 -1.00 8.51 25.25
CA GLY A 105 -0.21 8.17 26.43
C GLY A 105 0.42 6.79 26.29
N ASP A 106 0.11 5.86 27.21
CA ASP A 106 0.58 4.47 27.16
C ASP A 106 -0.34 3.55 26.30
N ALA A 107 -1.47 4.06 25.79
CA ALA A 107 -2.37 3.29 24.94
C ALA A 107 -1.90 3.30 23.47
N THR A 108 -2.07 2.19 22.77
CA THR A 108 -1.68 2.05 21.35
C THR A 108 -2.65 1.11 20.64
N ALA A 109 -3.06 1.50 19.44
CA ALA A 109 -3.72 0.65 18.47
C ALA A 109 -2.87 0.64 17.18
N ILE A 110 -2.73 -0.53 16.57
CA ILE A 110 -2.08 -0.71 15.28
C ILE A 110 -3.15 -1.24 14.33
N THR A 111 -3.33 -0.57 13.19
CA THR A 111 -4.26 -0.99 12.16
C THR A 111 -3.54 -1.12 10.82
N GLU A 112 -3.71 -2.27 10.18
CA GLU A 112 -3.20 -2.57 8.85
C GLU A 112 -4.36 -2.65 7.88
N TYR A 113 -4.24 -1.92 6.77
CA TYR A 113 -5.17 -1.86 5.66
C TYR A 113 -4.55 -2.52 4.44
N ALA A 114 -5.33 -3.34 3.75
CA ALA A 114 -4.99 -3.81 2.41
C ALA A 114 -6.15 -3.46 1.45
N VAL A 115 -5.84 -2.78 0.36
CA VAL A 115 -6.83 -2.35 -0.65
C VAL A 115 -6.58 -3.09 -1.95
N ASP A 116 -7.62 -3.71 -2.52
CA ASP A 116 -7.54 -4.32 -3.84
C ASP A 116 -7.78 -3.31 -4.98
N ALA A 117 -7.55 -3.74 -6.23
CA ALA A 117 -7.76 -2.88 -7.40
C ALA A 117 -9.22 -2.48 -7.66
N GLY A 118 -10.18 -3.03 -6.92
CA GLY A 118 -11.59 -2.61 -6.90
C GLY A 118 -11.91 -1.57 -5.82
N GLY A 119 -10.94 -1.23 -4.95
CA GLY A 119 -11.13 -0.35 -3.80
C GLY A 119 -11.73 -1.04 -2.57
N ALA A 120 -11.83 -2.37 -2.54
CA ALA A 120 -12.27 -3.08 -1.35
C ALA A 120 -11.16 -3.11 -0.30
N VAL A 121 -11.49 -2.75 0.94
CA VAL A 121 -10.52 -2.61 2.05
C VAL A 121 -10.67 -3.77 3.03
N GLU A 122 -9.60 -4.54 3.21
CA GLU A 122 -9.43 -5.48 4.32
C GLU A 122 -8.75 -4.75 5.49
N VAL A 123 -9.30 -4.89 6.71
CA VAL A 123 -8.82 -4.20 7.92
C VAL A 123 -8.42 -5.23 8.97
N SER A 124 -7.17 -5.17 9.45
CA SER A 124 -6.68 -5.93 10.60
C SER A 124 -6.23 -4.96 11.69
N SER A 125 -6.60 -5.19 12.96
CA SER A 125 -6.22 -4.28 14.04
C SER A 125 -5.93 -5.01 15.34
N GLN A 126 -4.91 -4.54 16.07
CA GLN A 126 -4.57 -5.00 17.42
C GLN A 126 -4.35 -3.79 18.35
N GLY A 127 -4.56 -3.99 19.66
CA GLY A 127 -4.54 -2.92 20.65
C GLY A 127 -5.84 -2.12 20.69
N GLU A 128 -5.88 -1.10 21.54
CA GLU A 128 -7.05 -0.23 21.75
C GLU A 128 -6.60 1.16 22.19
N VAL A 129 -7.25 2.20 21.65
CA VAL A 129 -7.17 3.58 22.11
C VAL A 129 -8.61 4.03 22.46
N PRO A 130 -8.85 4.75 23.57
CA PRO A 130 -10.21 5.13 23.96
C PRO A 130 -10.96 5.93 22.90
N GLY A 131 -12.09 5.40 22.41
CA GLY A 131 -12.94 6.05 21.39
C GLY A 131 -12.46 5.86 19.94
N PHE A 132 -11.43 5.05 19.73
CA PHE A 132 -10.89 4.71 18.42
C PHE A 132 -11.80 3.78 17.61
N ASP A 133 -11.86 4.01 16.29
CA ASP A 133 -12.40 3.07 15.31
C ASP A 133 -11.30 2.69 14.31
N PRO A 134 -10.95 1.39 14.14
CA PRO A 134 -10.00 0.97 13.11
C PRO A 134 -10.56 1.07 11.70
N GLN A 135 -11.87 1.26 11.48
CA GLN A 135 -12.41 1.43 10.14
C GLN A 135 -11.93 2.74 9.48
N PRO A 136 -11.83 2.79 8.14
CA PRO A 136 -11.68 4.05 7.41
C PRO A 136 -12.81 5.02 7.77
N SER A 137 -12.52 6.30 8.03
CA SER A 137 -13.56 7.29 8.38
C SER A 137 -14.46 7.66 7.19
N ILE A 138 -13.99 7.40 5.97
CA ILE A 138 -14.72 7.55 4.72
C ILE A 138 -15.03 6.15 4.19
N ASN A 139 -16.29 5.93 3.82
CA ASN A 139 -16.73 4.69 3.19
C ASN A 139 -15.95 4.44 1.87
N PRO A 140 -15.25 3.31 1.72
CA PRO A 140 -14.48 3.02 0.50
C PRO A 140 -15.32 3.07 -0.79
N GLU A 141 -16.60 2.67 -0.75
CA GLU A 141 -17.49 2.76 -1.92
C GLU A 141 -17.72 4.22 -2.36
N ASP A 142 -17.82 5.15 -1.41
CA ASP A 142 -17.99 6.58 -1.72
C ASP A 142 -16.68 7.21 -2.23
N LEU A 143 -15.52 6.76 -1.70
CA LEU A 143 -14.20 7.19 -2.16
C LEU A 143 -13.89 6.75 -3.60
N VAL A 144 -14.22 5.51 -3.97
CA VAL A 144 -14.08 4.98 -5.35
C VAL A 144 -14.93 5.77 -6.36
N VAL A 145 -16.08 6.30 -5.93
CA VAL A 145 -16.96 7.15 -6.76
C VAL A 145 -16.46 8.60 -6.83
N ALA A 146 -15.73 9.09 -5.82
CA ALA A 146 -15.20 10.44 -5.75
C ALA A 146 -13.93 10.64 -6.60
N THR A 147 -14.07 10.47 -7.91
CA THR A 147 -12.97 10.55 -8.90
C THR A 147 -12.60 11.98 -9.33
N ASP A 148 -13.30 12.99 -8.84
CA ASP A 148 -12.98 14.41 -9.10
C ASP A 148 -12.98 15.26 -7.83
N ARG A 149 -12.52 16.51 -7.97
CA ARG A 149 -12.44 17.47 -6.86
C ARG A 149 -13.80 17.75 -6.21
N ALA A 150 -14.89 17.81 -6.97
CA ALA A 150 -16.21 18.08 -6.39
C ALA A 150 -16.73 16.90 -5.57
N GLY A 151 -16.42 15.67 -6.00
CA GLY A 151 -16.64 14.44 -5.24
C GLY A 151 -15.87 14.44 -3.92
N LEU A 152 -14.56 14.70 -3.97
CA LEU A 152 -13.71 14.73 -2.77
C LEU A 152 -14.06 15.89 -1.82
N GLU A 153 -14.34 17.09 -2.33
CA GLU A 153 -14.78 18.22 -1.49
C GLU A 153 -16.07 17.87 -0.73
N LYS A 154 -17.00 17.16 -1.35
CA LYS A 154 -18.23 16.68 -0.69
C LYS A 154 -17.95 15.67 0.43
N LEU A 155 -16.92 14.82 0.29
CA LEU A 155 -16.49 13.91 1.36
C LEU A 155 -15.81 14.70 2.49
N ALA A 156 -14.89 15.60 2.16
CA ALA A 156 -14.20 16.45 3.15
C ALA A 156 -15.17 17.37 3.92
N ASP A 157 -16.22 17.87 3.28
CA ASP A 157 -17.26 18.71 3.90
C ASP A 157 -18.15 17.96 4.92
N SER A 158 -17.99 16.64 5.08
CA SER A 158 -18.64 15.88 6.16
C SER A 158 -17.96 16.05 7.53
N ALA A 159 -16.68 16.41 7.54
CA ALA A 159 -15.91 16.76 8.73
C ALA A 159 -16.29 18.17 9.25
N PRO A 160 -15.88 18.57 10.48
CA PRO A 160 -16.24 19.87 11.05
C PRO A 160 -15.80 21.08 10.22
N ASN A 161 -14.76 20.92 9.39
CA ASN A 161 -14.42 21.80 8.29
C ASN A 161 -13.59 21.05 7.24
N ARG A 162 -13.48 21.63 6.04
CA ARG A 162 -12.81 21.03 4.88
C ARG A 162 -11.33 20.71 5.09
N ALA A 163 -10.59 21.45 5.93
CA ALA A 163 -9.19 21.14 6.20
C ALA A 163 -9.05 19.86 7.03
N LEU A 164 -9.92 19.67 8.02
CA LEU A 164 -9.98 18.41 8.77
C LEU A 164 -10.42 17.24 7.87
N GLY A 165 -11.43 17.46 7.02
CA GLY A 165 -11.86 16.45 6.04
C GLY A 165 -10.79 16.09 5.00
N ALA A 166 -9.93 17.03 4.63
CA ALA A 166 -8.79 16.77 3.76
C ALA A 166 -7.66 16.00 4.47
N LEU A 167 -7.45 16.21 5.78
CA LEU A 167 -6.57 15.35 6.58
C LEU A 167 -7.15 13.95 6.78
N GLU A 168 -8.47 13.83 6.98
CA GLU A 168 -9.14 12.53 7.01
C GLU A 168 -8.99 11.80 5.67
N LEU A 169 -9.18 12.48 4.54
CA LEU A 169 -8.91 11.93 3.20
C LEU A 169 -7.48 11.38 3.10
N LEU A 170 -6.45 12.16 3.48
CA LEU A 170 -5.05 11.72 3.44
C LEU A 170 -4.70 10.59 4.43
N LEU A 171 -5.61 10.20 5.33
CA LEU A 171 -5.48 9.03 6.20
C LEU A 171 -6.34 7.83 5.75
N GLN A 172 -7.08 7.92 4.63
CA GLN A 172 -7.75 6.74 4.07
C GLN A 172 -6.76 5.93 3.22
N PRO A 173 -6.80 4.59 3.30
CA PRO A 173 -6.08 3.75 2.36
C PRO A 173 -6.76 3.80 0.97
N GLY A 174 -5.99 3.60 -0.10
CA GLY A 174 -6.49 3.51 -1.47
C GLY A 174 -6.77 4.86 -2.15
N LEU A 175 -6.30 5.98 -1.59
CA LEU A 175 -6.36 7.28 -2.24
C LEU A 175 -5.39 7.32 -3.43
N SER A 176 -5.90 7.57 -4.64
CA SER A 176 -5.02 7.73 -5.80
C SER A 176 -4.12 8.97 -5.69
N SER A 177 -2.99 8.97 -6.39
CA SER A 177 -2.03 10.06 -6.51
C SER A 177 -2.69 11.41 -6.84
N GLU A 178 -3.70 11.40 -7.72
CA GLU A 178 -4.53 12.57 -8.06
C GLU A 178 -5.47 12.97 -6.91
N GLN A 179 -6.12 12.01 -6.24
CA GLN A 179 -6.97 12.29 -5.07
C GLN A 179 -6.15 12.85 -3.89
N GLN A 180 -4.95 12.32 -3.64
CA GLN A 180 -4.00 12.85 -2.65
C GLN A 180 -3.62 14.29 -2.97
N LYS A 181 -3.28 14.59 -4.23
CA LYS A 181 -3.03 15.98 -4.66
C LYS A 181 -4.23 16.88 -4.36
N ILE A 182 -5.43 16.45 -4.70
CA ILE A 182 -6.64 17.27 -4.47
C ILE A 182 -6.86 17.53 -2.98
N ALA A 183 -6.63 16.55 -2.11
CA ALA A 183 -6.68 16.75 -0.65
C ALA A 183 -5.60 17.74 -0.17
N TYR A 184 -4.37 17.65 -0.68
CA TYR A 184 -3.32 18.64 -0.41
C TYR A 184 -3.65 20.04 -0.92
N ASP A 185 -4.27 20.17 -2.10
CA ASP A 185 -4.72 21.46 -2.61
C ASP A 185 -5.78 22.07 -1.67
N MET A 186 -6.75 21.27 -1.18
CA MET A 186 -7.72 21.74 -0.17
C MET A 186 -7.04 22.22 1.12
N LEU A 187 -5.96 21.56 1.56
CA LEU A 187 -5.17 22.01 2.70
C LEU A 187 -4.40 23.30 2.38
N ALA A 188 -3.79 23.42 1.20
CA ALA A 188 -3.06 24.62 0.80
C ALA A 188 -3.98 25.85 0.63
N GLU A 189 -5.21 25.63 0.18
CA GLU A 189 -6.27 26.64 0.06
C GLU A 189 -6.89 27.04 1.41
N ALA A 190 -6.74 26.22 2.46
CA ALA A 190 -7.35 26.45 3.76
C ALA A 190 -6.59 27.46 4.65
N GLU A 191 -7.32 28.41 5.22
CA GLU A 191 -6.82 29.31 6.26
C GLU A 191 -6.43 28.56 7.55
N GLY A 192 -5.57 29.17 8.36
CA GLY A 192 -5.17 28.65 9.67
C GLY A 192 -4.03 27.63 9.67
N ASN A 193 -3.40 27.36 8.54
CA ASN A 193 -2.17 26.55 8.47
C ASN A 193 -0.93 27.42 8.72
N GLU A 194 -0.17 27.12 9.77
CA GLU A 194 1.13 27.74 10.07
C GLU A 194 2.25 26.69 10.08
N VAL A 195 3.46 27.06 9.66
CA VAL A 195 4.62 26.15 9.72
C VAL A 195 5.15 26.08 11.15
N GLY A 196 5.16 24.87 11.71
CA GLY A 196 5.73 24.54 13.01
C GLY A 196 7.21 24.16 12.90
N THR A 197 7.53 22.88 13.12
CA THR A 197 8.90 22.37 13.00
C THR A 197 9.25 22.02 11.56
N VAL A 198 10.53 22.21 11.22
CA VAL A 198 11.16 21.68 10.00
C VAL A 198 12.38 20.89 10.45
N GLU A 199 12.40 19.59 10.15
CA GLU A 199 13.41 18.65 10.62
C GLU A 199 13.98 17.86 9.43
N GLY A 200 15.30 17.65 9.41
CA GLY A 200 15.96 17.01 8.27
C GLY A 200 16.10 17.91 7.03
N GLU A 201 16.64 17.33 5.96
CA GLU A 201 16.94 18.02 4.70
C GLU A 201 16.63 17.11 3.50
N GLY A 202 16.34 17.71 2.34
CA GLY A 202 16.16 16.98 1.08
C GLY A 202 14.89 16.12 1.07
N LYS A 203 15.04 14.82 0.75
CA LYS A 203 13.89 13.90 0.63
C LYS A 203 13.28 13.50 1.97
N ASP A 204 14.08 13.54 3.03
CA ASP A 204 13.69 13.14 4.39
C ASP A 204 13.35 14.37 5.24
N GLN A 205 13.16 15.55 4.61
CA GLN A 205 12.73 16.76 5.29
C GLN A 205 11.27 16.62 5.72
N LEU A 206 11.07 16.51 7.03
CA LEU A 206 9.77 16.46 7.68
C LEU A 206 9.35 17.89 8.05
N VAL A 207 8.20 18.33 7.54
CA VAL A 207 7.60 19.62 7.91
C VAL A 207 6.33 19.38 8.70
N THR A 208 6.26 19.94 9.91
CA THR A 208 5.04 19.99 10.71
C THR A 208 4.26 21.27 10.40
N VAL A 209 2.99 21.13 10.04
CA VAL A 209 2.00 22.20 9.95
C VAL A 209 1.13 22.18 11.20
N ILE A 210 0.83 23.36 11.75
CA ILE A 210 0.01 23.56 12.94
C ILE A 210 -1.28 24.27 12.53
N ARG A 211 -2.42 23.81 13.07
CA ARG A 211 -3.75 24.37 12.91
C ARG A 211 -4.36 24.68 14.27
N ASP A 212 -3.92 25.77 14.89
CA ASP A 212 -4.34 26.17 16.25
C ASP A 212 -5.86 26.32 16.40
N SER A 213 -6.55 26.79 15.35
CA SER A 213 -8.02 26.92 15.32
C SER A 213 -8.75 25.58 15.51
N ASP A 214 -8.15 24.50 15.01
CA ASP A 214 -8.70 23.15 15.03
C ASP A 214 -8.10 22.29 16.14
N ARG A 215 -7.03 22.78 16.80
CA ARG A 215 -6.18 22.03 17.76
C ARG A 215 -5.54 20.77 17.15
N VAL A 216 -5.23 20.84 15.86
CA VAL A 216 -4.57 19.76 15.11
C VAL A 216 -3.17 20.20 14.68
N SER A 217 -2.23 19.27 14.65
CA SER A 217 -0.98 19.42 13.91
C SER A 217 -0.71 18.18 13.08
N PHE A 218 0.02 18.32 11.99
CA PHE A 218 0.32 17.21 11.09
C PHE A 218 1.67 17.39 10.43
N SER A 219 2.33 16.30 10.06
CA SER A 219 3.69 16.31 9.54
C SER A 219 3.76 15.57 8.21
N VAL A 220 4.36 16.21 7.21
CA VAL A 220 4.44 15.74 5.82
C VAL A 220 5.89 15.66 5.36
N LEU A 221 6.16 14.80 4.38
CA LEU A 221 7.40 14.81 3.59
C LEU A 221 7.11 15.52 2.26
N PRO A 222 7.43 16.83 2.09
CA PRO A 222 7.04 17.60 0.91
C PRO A 222 7.69 17.09 -0.38
N ALA A 223 8.82 16.39 -0.27
CA ALA A 223 9.53 15.79 -1.39
C ALA A 223 8.88 14.53 -1.96
N THR A 224 7.90 13.94 -1.26
CA THR A 224 7.24 12.70 -1.68
C THR A 224 5.71 12.75 -1.61
N GLY A 225 5.14 13.71 -0.87
CA GLY A 225 3.71 13.83 -0.64
C GLY A 225 3.18 12.95 0.50
N GLN A 226 4.03 12.23 1.24
CA GLN A 226 3.55 11.39 2.34
C GLN A 226 3.10 12.23 3.54
N LEU A 227 1.88 11.96 4.02
CA LEU A 227 1.44 12.34 5.36
C LEU A 227 2.00 11.33 6.36
N VAL A 228 2.91 11.75 7.24
CA VAL A 228 3.63 10.86 8.17
C VAL A 228 2.95 10.78 9.52
N ARG A 229 2.39 11.90 10.00
CA ARG A 229 1.79 12.01 11.33
C ARG A 229 0.66 13.03 11.34
N VAL A 230 -0.38 12.77 12.14
CA VAL A 230 -1.40 13.73 12.54
C VAL A 230 -1.64 13.62 14.05
N VAL A 231 -1.76 14.75 14.74
CA VAL A 231 -2.09 14.81 16.17
C VAL A 231 -3.39 15.58 16.35
N GLY A 232 -4.33 15.01 17.11
CA GLY A 232 -5.58 15.67 17.50
C GLY A 232 -6.78 15.44 16.56
N LEU A 233 -6.60 14.78 15.41
CA LEU A 233 -7.66 14.59 14.41
C LEU A 233 -8.67 13.49 14.80
N VAL A 234 -8.18 12.27 15.06
CA VAL A 234 -9.03 11.11 15.45
C VAL A 234 -9.58 11.28 16.88
N GLY A 235 -8.84 12.00 17.73
CA GLY A 235 -9.29 12.39 19.07
C GLY A 235 -8.32 13.36 19.72
N PRO A 236 -8.73 14.08 20.79
CA PRO A 236 -7.86 15.02 21.49
C PRO A 236 -6.58 14.34 21.99
N ASP A 237 -5.44 14.93 21.65
CA ASP A 237 -4.10 14.47 22.03
C ASP A 237 -3.72 13.05 21.53
N VAL A 238 -4.51 12.46 20.61
CA VAL A 238 -4.18 11.21 19.91
C VAL A 238 -3.16 11.52 18.81
N GLU A 239 -2.03 10.81 18.79
CA GLU A 239 -1.05 10.83 17.71
C GLU A 239 -1.27 9.62 16.79
N THR A 240 -1.62 9.88 15.54
CA THR A 240 -1.80 8.93 14.44
C THR A 240 -0.59 9.02 13.50
N THR A 241 0.12 7.92 13.26
CA THR A 241 1.25 7.85 12.32
C THR A 241 0.97 6.88 11.17
N ILE A 242 1.49 7.20 9.98
CA ILE A 242 1.55 6.27 8.84
C ILE A 242 2.91 5.59 8.88
N ASP A 243 2.94 4.51 9.63
CA ASP A 243 4.11 3.73 10.01
C ASP A 243 4.67 2.90 8.84
N ALA A 244 3.83 2.56 7.85
CA ALA A 244 4.27 2.00 6.59
C ALA A 244 3.27 2.24 5.45
N THR A 245 3.76 2.36 4.21
CA THR A 245 2.92 2.17 3.01
C THR A 245 3.71 1.56 1.85
N ALA A 246 3.06 0.66 1.10
CA ALA A 246 3.63 -0.09 0.00
C ALA A 246 2.58 -0.44 -1.06
N ILE A 247 3.00 -0.51 -2.33
CA ILE A 247 2.25 -1.26 -3.34
C ILE A 247 2.81 -2.68 -3.37
N LEU A 248 1.96 -3.63 -3.04
CA LEU A 248 2.24 -5.06 -3.11
C LEU A 248 1.93 -5.58 -4.52
N ASP A 249 2.63 -6.63 -4.92
CA ASP A 249 2.26 -7.40 -6.10
C ASP A 249 0.98 -8.23 -5.85
N CYS A 250 0.70 -9.16 -6.75
CA CYS A 250 -0.50 -9.98 -6.70
C CYS A 250 -0.59 -10.96 -5.52
N VAL A 251 0.50 -11.18 -4.78
CA VAL A 251 0.60 -12.20 -3.73
C VAL A 251 0.95 -11.53 -2.40
N SER A 252 -0.06 -10.93 -1.77
CA SER A 252 0.11 -10.29 -0.46
C SER A 252 0.32 -11.32 0.67
N VAL A 253 1.25 -10.98 1.56
CA VAL A 253 1.64 -11.71 2.77
C VAL A 253 1.82 -10.73 3.94
N THR A 254 0.87 -9.81 4.09
CA THR A 254 0.79 -8.81 5.16
C THR A 254 -0.26 -9.20 6.20
N GLY A 255 -0.54 -8.33 7.18
CA GLY A 255 -1.44 -8.60 8.29
C GLY A 255 -0.68 -8.87 9.58
N LEU A 256 -1.26 -8.47 10.71
CA LEU A 256 -0.64 -8.56 12.04
C LEU A 256 -0.39 -10.01 12.51
N GLU A 257 -1.19 -10.96 12.01
CA GLU A 257 -1.12 -12.40 12.33
C GLU A 257 -0.84 -13.26 11.07
N GLY A 258 -0.65 -12.61 9.93
CA GLY A 258 -0.58 -13.21 8.60
C GLY A 258 -1.94 -13.47 7.97
N PRO A 259 -1.98 -13.73 6.65
CA PRO A 259 -3.23 -13.94 5.93
C PRO A 259 -3.71 -15.40 6.10
N ASP A 260 -5.02 -15.59 6.30
CA ASP A 260 -5.68 -16.92 6.30
C ASP A 260 -5.59 -17.63 4.93
N ARG A 261 -5.38 -16.86 3.84
CA ARG A 261 -5.24 -17.39 2.49
C ARG A 261 -4.29 -16.56 1.62
N ILE A 262 -3.60 -17.21 0.70
CA ILE A 262 -2.73 -16.59 -0.31
C ILE A 262 -3.07 -17.17 -1.68
N SER A 263 -3.58 -16.35 -2.61
CA SER A 263 -3.68 -16.76 -4.02
C SER A 263 -2.29 -16.69 -4.64
N LEU A 264 -1.83 -17.81 -5.22
CA LEU A 264 -0.54 -17.91 -5.91
C LEU A 264 -0.72 -17.75 -7.43
N ALA A 265 -1.97 -17.76 -7.89
CA ALA A 265 -2.40 -17.63 -9.29
C ALA A 265 -3.02 -16.24 -9.55
N CYS A 266 -2.18 -15.29 -9.96
CA CYS A 266 -2.55 -13.88 -10.00
C CYS A 266 -3.68 -13.51 -11.00
N ALA A 267 -3.86 -14.29 -12.08
CA ALA A 267 -4.77 -13.93 -13.18
C ALA A 267 -6.00 -14.84 -13.33
N ASP A 268 -5.84 -16.15 -13.11
CA ASP A 268 -6.84 -17.19 -13.37
C ASP A 268 -7.33 -17.89 -12.10
N ASN A 269 -6.71 -17.62 -10.94
CA ASN A 269 -7.10 -18.14 -9.63
C ASN A 269 -7.24 -19.68 -9.62
N ASN A 270 -6.38 -20.38 -10.34
CA ASN A 270 -6.31 -21.84 -10.34
C ASN A 270 -5.52 -22.42 -9.16
N TYR A 271 -4.83 -21.59 -8.37
CA TYR A 271 -4.00 -22.03 -7.24
C TYR A 271 -4.09 -21.07 -6.04
N LEU A 272 -4.54 -21.62 -4.91
CA LEU A 272 -4.72 -20.94 -3.64
C LEU A 272 -4.20 -21.84 -2.51
N VAL A 273 -3.50 -21.26 -1.54
CA VAL A 273 -3.31 -21.88 -0.23
C VAL A 273 -4.21 -21.17 0.79
N ASN A 274 -4.97 -21.93 1.58
CA ASN A 274 -6.06 -21.45 2.43
C ASN A 274 -6.07 -22.20 3.78
N GLU A 275 -6.79 -21.69 4.78
CA GLU A 275 -6.80 -22.25 6.15
C GLU A 275 -5.37 -22.23 6.75
N LEU A 276 -4.66 -21.12 6.58
CA LEU A 276 -3.26 -20.94 6.97
C LEU A 276 -3.12 -20.61 8.47
N ASP A 277 -2.57 -21.54 9.25
CA ASP A 277 -2.25 -21.35 10.67
C ASP A 277 -0.75 -21.03 10.85
N TRP A 278 -0.43 -19.75 11.06
CA TRP A 278 0.95 -19.23 11.06
C TRP A 278 1.70 -19.40 12.38
N GLN A 279 2.98 -19.75 12.25
CA GLN A 279 3.96 -19.81 13.33
C GLN A 279 5.15 -18.89 13.04
N ARG A 280 5.53 -18.10 14.06
CA ARG A 280 6.61 -17.09 14.00
C ARG A 280 6.37 -16.01 12.94
N TRP A 281 5.11 -15.61 12.75
CA TRP A 281 4.78 -14.46 11.91
C TRP A 281 5.57 -13.22 12.34
N GLY A 282 5.95 -12.38 11.37
CA GLY A 282 6.81 -11.20 11.57
C GLY A 282 8.31 -11.48 11.77
N ALA A 283 8.74 -12.74 11.97
CA ALA A 283 10.17 -13.08 12.02
C ALA A 283 10.82 -13.10 10.62
N ASP A 284 12.15 -13.25 10.52
CA ASP A 284 12.89 -13.40 9.25
C ASP A 284 12.35 -14.52 8.33
N SER A 285 11.68 -15.51 8.93
CA SER A 285 10.86 -16.50 8.23
C SER A 285 9.72 -17.00 9.12
N ALA A 286 8.53 -17.10 8.53
CA ALA A 286 7.33 -17.69 9.14
C ALA A 286 6.91 -18.96 8.38
N GLU A 287 6.22 -19.86 9.08
CA GLU A 287 5.75 -21.15 8.53
C GLU A 287 4.27 -21.32 8.88
N ALA A 288 3.47 -21.88 7.97
CA ALA A 288 2.08 -22.25 8.24
C ALA A 288 1.78 -23.69 7.82
N GLU A 289 0.82 -24.31 8.49
CA GLU A 289 0.09 -25.47 7.95
C GLU A 289 -1.20 -24.97 7.27
N GLY A 290 -1.62 -25.63 6.20
CA GLY A 290 -2.86 -25.27 5.49
C GLY A 290 -3.23 -26.24 4.37
N VAL A 291 -4.13 -25.81 3.49
CA VAL A 291 -4.64 -26.59 2.35
C VAL A 291 -4.36 -25.86 1.04
N ALA A 292 -3.62 -26.51 0.14
CA ALA A 292 -3.50 -26.10 -1.24
C ALA A 292 -4.73 -26.57 -2.02
N ILE A 293 -5.27 -25.69 -2.85
CA ILE A 293 -6.38 -25.94 -3.77
C ILE A 293 -5.85 -25.62 -5.17
N GLU A 294 -5.73 -26.64 -6.02
CA GLU A 294 -5.19 -26.57 -7.38
C GLU A 294 -6.22 -27.06 -8.39
N ASN A 295 -6.46 -26.28 -9.45
CA ASN A 295 -7.28 -26.70 -10.59
C ASN A 295 -6.38 -27.28 -11.70
N ASP A 296 -6.70 -28.48 -12.20
CA ASP A 296 -5.99 -29.08 -13.33
C ASP A 296 -6.23 -28.33 -14.66
N CYS A 297 -7.29 -27.52 -14.74
CA CYS A 297 -7.73 -26.79 -15.92
C CYS A 297 -7.90 -27.66 -17.20
N ASP A 298 -8.20 -28.95 -17.08
CA ASP A 298 -8.46 -29.85 -18.22
C ASP A 298 -9.98 -30.11 -18.37
N PRO A 299 -10.65 -29.66 -19.46
CA PRO A 299 -10.10 -29.05 -20.68
C PRO A 299 -9.95 -27.53 -20.63
N ASN A 300 -10.46 -26.88 -19.58
CA ASN A 300 -10.28 -25.44 -19.31
C ASN A 300 -10.51 -25.15 -17.81
N CYS A 301 -10.03 -24.00 -17.31
CA CYS A 301 -10.15 -23.67 -15.88
C CYS A 301 -11.59 -23.46 -15.36
N ALA A 302 -12.60 -23.31 -16.22
CA ALA A 302 -14.00 -23.23 -15.77
C ALA A 302 -14.64 -24.63 -15.58
N GLU A 303 -14.08 -25.68 -16.21
CA GLU A 303 -14.61 -27.05 -16.21
C GLU A 303 -13.67 -28.10 -15.57
N GLY A 304 -12.44 -27.72 -15.24
CA GLY A 304 -11.40 -28.59 -14.66
C GLY A 304 -11.66 -29.09 -13.24
N THR A 305 -10.81 -30.02 -12.79
CA THR A 305 -10.91 -30.67 -11.48
C THR A 305 -10.07 -29.94 -10.44
N PHE A 306 -10.70 -29.60 -9.31
CA PHE A 306 -10.01 -29.07 -8.14
C PHE A 306 -9.50 -30.20 -7.26
N ASN A 307 -8.20 -30.20 -6.99
CA ASN A 307 -7.50 -31.09 -6.07
C ASN A 307 -7.18 -30.33 -4.79
N GLU A 308 -7.30 -31.00 -3.64
CA GLU A 308 -6.99 -30.43 -2.33
C GLU A 308 -5.92 -31.27 -1.61
N ASP A 309 -4.81 -30.63 -1.28
CA ASP A 309 -3.68 -31.25 -0.59
C ASP A 309 -3.31 -30.48 0.68
N ARG A 310 -2.96 -31.20 1.75
CA ARG A 310 -2.41 -30.57 2.95
C ARG A 310 -0.96 -30.19 2.72
N VAL A 311 -0.63 -28.92 2.94
CA VAL A 311 0.68 -28.36 2.64
C VAL A 311 1.26 -27.65 3.85
N LYS A 312 2.59 -27.51 3.84
CA LYS A 312 3.30 -26.55 4.66
C LYS A 312 3.70 -25.36 3.80
N VAL A 313 3.33 -24.17 4.21
CA VAL A 313 3.75 -22.91 3.57
C VAL A 313 4.91 -22.30 4.37
N VAL A 314 5.90 -21.75 3.68
CA VAL A 314 7.01 -21.02 4.29
C VAL A 314 7.21 -19.69 3.58
N VAL A 315 7.23 -18.61 4.35
CA VAL A 315 7.60 -17.28 3.85
C VAL A 315 8.92 -16.85 4.45
N ASP A 316 9.78 -16.23 3.64
CA ASP A 316 11.12 -15.78 4.05
C ASP A 316 11.60 -14.61 3.16
N LYS A 317 12.84 -14.15 3.38
CA LYS A 317 13.47 -12.99 2.71
C LYS A 317 12.63 -11.71 2.86
N ARG A 318 12.61 -11.12 4.05
CA ARG A 318 11.97 -9.80 4.23
C ARG A 318 12.75 -8.72 3.45
N VAL A 319 12.02 -7.86 2.74
CA VAL A 319 12.54 -6.76 1.90
C VAL A 319 11.77 -5.48 2.17
N ALA A 320 12.45 -4.33 2.05
CA ALA A 320 11.81 -3.03 2.21
C ALA A 320 11.04 -2.62 0.94
N CYS A 321 9.79 -2.18 1.09
CA CYS A 321 8.86 -1.89 -0.01
C CYS A 321 8.36 -0.44 0.00
N GLY A 322 9.28 0.52 0.00
CA GLY A 322 8.93 1.93 0.23
C GLY A 322 8.68 2.22 1.70
N TYR A 323 8.43 3.50 2.00
CA TYR A 323 8.05 4.08 3.30
C TYR A 323 7.90 3.09 4.46
N HIS A 324 9.02 2.71 5.09
CA HIS A 324 9.10 1.82 6.26
C HIS A 324 8.39 0.45 6.18
N ALA A 325 7.83 0.07 5.03
CA ALA A 325 7.20 -1.22 4.82
C ALA A 325 8.25 -2.33 4.65
N GLU A 326 8.09 -3.45 5.33
CA GLU A 326 8.96 -4.63 5.20
C GLU A 326 8.13 -5.91 5.06
N VAL A 327 8.11 -6.50 3.86
CA VAL A 327 7.27 -7.65 3.51
C VAL A 327 8.14 -8.87 3.16
N TYR A 328 7.62 -10.09 3.26
CA TYR A 328 8.32 -11.28 2.75
C TYR A 328 8.36 -11.26 1.21
N SER A 329 9.52 -11.57 0.63
CA SER A 329 9.72 -11.56 -0.84
C SER A 329 9.66 -12.95 -1.48
N ARG A 330 9.34 -13.99 -0.71
CA ARG A 330 9.24 -15.37 -1.20
C ARG A 330 8.22 -16.18 -0.42
N VAL A 331 7.39 -16.92 -1.15
CA VAL A 331 6.56 -18.02 -0.65
C VAL A 331 7.13 -19.36 -1.16
N ARG A 332 7.09 -20.39 -0.32
CA ARG A 332 7.34 -21.78 -0.71
C ARG A 332 6.23 -22.68 -0.19
N VAL A 333 5.66 -23.54 -1.04
CA VAL A 333 4.61 -24.51 -0.69
C VAL A 333 5.19 -25.91 -0.77
N GLN A 334 5.08 -26.67 0.32
CA GLN A 334 5.70 -27.99 0.49
C GLN A 334 4.61 -29.07 0.66
N TYR A 335 4.68 -30.09 -0.19
CA TYR A 335 3.68 -31.16 -0.28
C TYR A 335 4.15 -32.45 0.40
N PRO A 336 3.21 -33.34 0.82
CA PRO A 336 3.55 -34.58 1.52
C PRO A 336 4.33 -35.59 0.68
N ASP A 337 4.26 -35.49 -0.65
CA ASP A 337 4.98 -36.34 -1.61
C ASP A 337 6.43 -35.86 -1.88
N GLY A 338 6.81 -34.69 -1.37
CA GLY A 338 8.11 -34.07 -1.57
C GLY A 338 8.18 -33.05 -2.71
N ARG A 339 7.06 -32.71 -3.37
CA ARG A 339 6.98 -31.52 -4.23
C ARG A 339 7.18 -30.25 -3.39
N GLU A 340 7.98 -29.31 -3.89
CA GLU A 340 8.12 -27.96 -3.34
C GLU A 340 7.99 -26.96 -4.50
N GLU A 341 7.14 -25.96 -4.32
CA GLU A 341 6.93 -24.87 -5.28
C GLU A 341 7.40 -23.56 -4.66
N GLU A 342 8.09 -22.72 -5.43
CA GLU A 342 8.63 -21.43 -4.98
C GLU A 342 8.11 -20.29 -5.87
N GLN A 343 7.56 -19.25 -5.25
CA GLN A 343 7.17 -18.01 -5.91
C GLN A 343 7.95 -16.84 -5.31
N GLN A 344 8.47 -15.95 -6.16
CA GLN A 344 8.93 -14.63 -5.72
C GLN A 344 7.73 -13.70 -5.66
N ILE A 345 7.66 -12.94 -4.58
CA ILE A 345 6.54 -12.04 -4.25
C ILE A 345 7.10 -10.73 -3.65
N GLY A 346 6.23 -9.80 -3.25
CA GLY A 346 6.59 -8.63 -2.45
C GLY A 346 6.10 -7.33 -3.05
N CYS A 347 6.99 -6.34 -3.20
CA CYS A 347 6.62 -5.03 -3.76
C CYS A 347 6.35 -5.12 -5.26
N ALA A 348 5.34 -4.41 -5.75
CA ALA A 348 5.14 -4.24 -7.19
C ALA A 348 6.30 -3.44 -7.83
N PRO A 349 6.80 -3.86 -9.01
CA PRO A 349 7.98 -3.28 -9.67
C PRO A 349 7.74 -1.89 -10.27
#